data_AF-A0ABD2QBR8-F1
#
_entry.id   AF-A0ABD2QBR8-F1
#
_cell.length_a   1.000
_cell.length_b   1.000
_cell.length_c   1.000
_cell.angle_alpha   90.00
_cell.angle_beta   90.00
_cell.angle_gamma   90.00
#
_symmetry.space_group_name_H-M   'P 1'
#
loop_
_entity.id
_entity.type
_entity.pdbx_description
1 polymer ?
#
loop_
_entity_poly.entity_id
_entity_poly.type
_entity_poly.pdbx_seq_one_letter_code
_entity_poly.pdbx_strand_id
1 'polypeptide(L)'
;MGEPPIFTCLAQVFTIDPITKKTWKPSSTKSVDVNFFFDGAKKIYRIVSVEELEGSKKIVLNCTIGEKMVFKQTSQKFGQWADARSGCVYGLGFNSEIELKKFIGKFKSVVEDTIRIANSVSHKETAVTETGPLGPKLSLVSGNSRTGSLQMHSDDESSVAYKNVQAQIRRLEADLASTRLQASKLISPNGSETGKGSLQSDGGSGSWPIVPPMVYNHSSNQNFEELDNSRTVNGTRHFDEMKLREAISLQRRLGCILAEACELNNEISLLLTSQFA
;
A
#
# COMPACT_ATOMS: atom_id res chain seq x y z
N MET A 1 -3.85 30.39 -21.46
CA MET A 1 -4.74 30.27 -20.29
C MET A 1 -5.11 28.80 -20.19
N GLY A 2 -4.64 28.08 -19.17
CA GLY A 2 -4.86 26.63 -19.03
C GLY A 2 -6.23 26.31 -18.43
N GLU A 3 -6.63 25.03 -18.48
CA GLU A 3 -7.86 24.55 -17.83
C GLU A 3 -7.82 24.87 -16.32
N PRO A 4 -8.94 25.35 -15.73
CA PRO A 4 -8.99 25.63 -14.30
C PRO A 4 -8.89 24.34 -13.47
N PRO A 5 -8.39 24.42 -12.23
CA PRO A 5 -8.33 23.25 -11.35
C PRO A 5 -9.74 22.80 -10.96
N ILE A 6 -9.96 21.49 -10.92
CA ILE A 6 -11.23 20.87 -10.48
C ILE A 6 -11.30 20.73 -8.95
N PHE A 7 -10.16 20.87 -8.27
CA PHE A 7 -10.03 20.87 -6.82
C PHE A 7 -8.70 21.49 -6.45
N THR A 8 -8.69 22.29 -5.39
CA THR A 8 -7.51 22.92 -4.83
C THR A 8 -7.51 22.75 -3.31
N CYS A 9 -6.35 22.44 -2.74
CA CYS A 9 -6.13 22.48 -1.29
C CYS A 9 -4.72 22.98 -0.97
N LEU A 10 -4.51 23.45 0.26
CA LEU A 10 -3.20 23.84 0.76
C LEU A 10 -2.51 22.67 1.46
N ALA A 11 -1.27 22.39 1.08
CA ALA A 11 -0.43 21.41 1.77
C ALA A 11 1.07 21.71 1.54
N GLN A 12 1.91 21.26 2.46
CA GLN A 12 3.35 21.20 2.24
C GLN A 12 3.70 19.91 1.48
N VAL A 13 4.52 20.02 0.44
CA VAL A 13 4.87 18.90 -0.44
C VAL A 13 6.21 18.30 -0.04
N PHE A 14 6.25 16.97 0.02
CA PHE A 14 7.44 16.18 0.29
C PHE A 14 7.61 15.09 -0.77
N THR A 15 8.85 14.66 -0.97
CA THR A 15 9.19 13.50 -1.78
C THR A 15 10.14 12.59 -1.02
N ILE A 16 10.12 11.28 -1.30
CA ILE A 16 11.18 10.40 -0.82
C ILE A 16 12.42 10.59 -1.69
N ASP A 17 13.59 10.70 -1.05
CA ASP A 17 14.87 10.75 -1.73
C ASP A 17 15.03 9.53 -2.66
N PRO A 18 15.22 9.73 -3.98
CA PRO A 18 15.35 8.63 -4.93
C PRO A 18 16.58 7.75 -4.67
N ILE A 19 17.61 8.27 -3.99
CA ILE A 19 18.84 7.54 -3.67
C ILE A 19 18.63 6.67 -2.43
N THR A 20 18.17 7.25 -1.33
CA THR A 20 18.06 6.52 -0.05
C THR A 20 16.79 5.69 0.06
N LYS A 21 15.75 6.03 -0.72
CA LYS A 21 14.40 5.43 -0.70
C LYS A 21 13.72 5.40 0.68
N LYS A 22 14.24 6.14 1.66
CA LYS A 22 13.80 6.08 3.06
C LYS A 22 13.58 7.45 3.70
N THR A 23 14.25 8.48 3.21
CA THR A 23 14.20 9.81 3.81
C THR A 23 13.22 10.71 3.05
N TRP A 24 12.35 11.39 3.80
CA TRP A 24 11.52 12.46 3.26
C TRP A 24 12.36 13.72 3.05
N LYS A 25 12.24 14.33 1.88
CA LYS A 25 12.79 15.64 1.54
C LYS A 25 11.65 16.61 1.28
N PRO A 26 11.69 17.83 1.87
CA PRO A 26 10.74 18.87 1.52
C PRO A 26 10.93 19.26 0.05
N SER A 27 9.84 19.21 -0.72
CA SER A 27 9.80 19.68 -2.10
C SER A 27 9.38 21.15 -2.16
N SER A 28 8.54 21.59 -1.21
CA SER A 28 8.16 22.99 -0.97
C SER A 28 8.65 23.51 0.40
N THR A 29 8.96 24.80 0.46
CA THR A 29 9.38 25.50 1.68
C THR A 29 8.21 25.84 2.61
N LYS A 30 7.03 26.08 2.02
CA LYS A 30 5.77 26.39 2.72
C LYS A 30 4.61 25.56 2.17
N SER A 31 3.44 25.74 2.78
CA SER A 31 2.18 25.24 2.19
C SER A 31 1.91 25.93 0.86
N VAL A 32 1.62 25.13 -0.15
CA VAL A 32 1.36 25.56 -1.52
C VAL A 32 0.03 24.98 -2.01
N ASP A 33 -0.53 25.58 -3.05
CA ASP A 33 -1.73 25.05 -3.69
C ASP A 33 -1.41 23.74 -4.41
N VAL A 34 -2.09 22.69 -3.99
CA VAL A 34 -2.08 21.38 -4.64
C VAL A 34 -3.39 21.26 -5.42
N ASN A 35 -3.25 21.20 -6.74
CA ASN A 35 -4.36 21.31 -7.67
C ASN A 35 -4.57 20.01 -8.43
N PHE A 36 -5.82 19.58 -8.54
CA PHE A 36 -6.21 18.54 -9.51
C PHE A 36 -6.65 19.22 -10.80
N PHE A 37 -6.18 18.69 -11.93
CA PHE A 37 -6.58 19.08 -13.27
C PHE A 37 -7.07 17.86 -14.02
N PHE A 38 -7.98 18.09 -14.95
CA PHE A 38 -8.38 17.09 -15.95
C PHE A 38 -7.99 17.62 -17.32
N ASP A 39 -7.03 16.97 -17.99
CA ASP A 39 -6.62 17.29 -19.35
C ASP A 39 -7.64 16.67 -20.31
N GLY A 40 -8.56 17.51 -20.83
CA GLY A 40 -9.67 17.04 -21.64
C GLY A 40 -9.25 16.42 -22.98
N ALA A 41 -8.08 16.78 -23.51
CA ALA A 41 -7.53 16.26 -24.76
C ALA A 41 -6.91 14.88 -24.57
N LYS A 42 -6.16 14.69 -23.49
CA LYS A 42 -5.52 13.41 -23.16
C LYS A 42 -6.41 12.47 -22.36
N LYS A 43 -7.54 12.97 -21.84
CA LYS A 43 -8.45 12.26 -20.94
C LYS A 43 -7.73 11.71 -19.71
N ILE A 44 -6.82 12.49 -19.15
CA ILE A 44 -6.06 12.12 -17.94
C ILE A 44 -6.28 13.12 -16.82
N TYR A 45 -6.23 12.64 -15.59
CA TYR A 45 -6.17 13.50 -14.41
C TYR A 45 -4.73 13.70 -13.96
N ARG A 46 -4.44 14.90 -13.45
CA ARG A 46 -3.12 15.27 -12.94
C ARG A 46 -3.24 16.02 -11.64
N ILE A 47 -2.29 15.79 -10.74
CA ILE A 47 -2.05 16.63 -9.57
C ILE A 47 -0.84 17.49 -9.89
N VAL A 48 -0.96 18.79 -9.73
CA VAL A 48 0.11 19.76 -10.00
C VAL A 48 0.20 20.75 -8.86
N SER A 49 1.42 21.06 -8.43
CA SER A 49 1.69 22.13 -7.50
C SER A 49 2.94 22.89 -7.92
N VAL A 50 2.88 24.21 -7.81
CA VAL A 50 3.94 25.14 -8.16
C VAL A 50 4.21 26.01 -6.94
N GLU A 51 5.48 26.13 -6.58
CA GLU A 51 5.93 27.07 -5.56
C GLU A 51 6.57 28.27 -6.26
N GLU A 52 6.16 29.47 -5.86
CA GLU A 52 6.79 30.71 -6.32
C GLU A 52 7.83 31.16 -5.29
N LEU A 53 9.08 31.24 -5.73
CA LEU A 53 10.25 31.66 -4.94
C LEU A 53 10.96 32.77 -5.70
N GLU A 54 11.06 33.95 -5.09
CA GLU A 54 11.85 35.09 -5.60
C GLU A 54 11.56 35.42 -7.09
N GLY A 55 10.29 35.36 -7.50
CA GLY A 55 9.87 35.63 -8.88
C GLY A 55 10.07 34.47 -9.87
N SER A 56 10.54 33.32 -9.41
CA SER A 56 10.64 32.08 -10.19
C SER A 56 9.59 31.06 -9.79
N LYS A 57 8.98 30.39 -10.78
CA LYS A 57 7.99 29.33 -10.56
C LYS A 57 8.66 27.97 -10.64
N LYS A 58 8.69 27.25 -9.51
CA LYS A 58 9.23 25.90 -9.40
C LYS A 58 8.09 24.89 -9.32
N ILE A 59 8.07 23.90 -10.22
CA ILE A 59 7.14 22.77 -10.10
C ILE A 59 7.63 21.88 -8.96
N VAL A 60 6.85 21.78 -7.89
CA VAL A 60 7.17 20.95 -6.71
C VAL A 60 6.43 19.62 -6.73
N LEU A 61 5.36 19.53 -7.53
CA LEU A 61 4.58 18.31 -7.73
C LEU A 61 4.01 18.28 -9.15
N ASN A 62 4.17 17.16 -9.84
CA ASN A 62 3.55 16.90 -11.13
C ASN A 62 3.33 15.39 -11.30
N CYS A 63 2.14 14.93 -10.94
CA CYS A 63 1.77 13.52 -10.99
C CYS A 63 0.61 13.33 -11.95
N THR A 64 0.69 12.33 -12.84
CA THR A 64 -0.49 11.85 -13.57
C THR A 64 -1.13 10.75 -12.73
N ILE A 65 -2.45 10.81 -12.52
CA ILE A 65 -3.14 9.82 -11.70
C ILE A 65 -3.35 8.56 -12.53
N GLY A 66 -2.97 7.41 -11.98
CA GLY A 66 -3.18 6.10 -12.57
C GLY A 66 -4.26 5.30 -11.84
N GLU A 67 -4.83 4.32 -12.54
CA GLU A 67 -5.94 3.46 -12.07
C GLU A 67 -5.64 2.73 -10.75
N LYS A 68 -4.38 2.35 -10.54
CA LYS A 68 -3.94 1.58 -9.37
C LYS A 68 -3.31 2.44 -8.28
N MET A 69 -3.43 3.76 -8.38
CA MET A 69 -2.85 4.66 -7.38
C MET A 69 -3.68 4.63 -6.10
N VAL A 70 -2.99 4.52 -4.97
CA VAL A 70 -3.59 4.53 -3.63
C VAL A 70 -2.94 5.64 -2.81
N PHE A 71 -3.78 6.48 -2.22
CA PHE A 71 -3.36 7.45 -1.23
C PHE A 71 -3.44 6.84 0.16
N LYS A 72 -2.29 6.70 0.82
CA LYS A 72 -2.17 6.13 2.17
C LYS A 72 -2.02 7.26 3.19
N GLN A 73 -2.97 7.35 4.11
CA GLN A 73 -2.83 8.17 5.30
C GLN A 73 -1.85 7.50 6.27
N THR A 74 -0.81 8.22 6.69
CA THR A 74 0.23 7.69 7.61
C THR A 74 0.33 8.46 8.92
N SER A 75 -0.36 9.61 9.04
CA SER A 75 -0.57 10.29 10.31
C SER A 75 -1.88 11.08 10.31
N GLN A 76 -2.18 11.81 11.38
CA GLN A 76 -3.39 12.64 11.49
C GLN A 76 -3.49 13.72 10.39
N LYS A 77 -2.35 14.22 9.92
CA LYS A 77 -2.29 15.35 8.96
C LYS A 77 -1.35 15.08 7.79
N PHE A 78 -0.96 13.82 7.59
CA PHE A 78 -0.03 13.45 6.54
C PHE A 78 -0.50 12.20 5.81
N GLY A 79 -0.34 12.21 4.49
CA GLY A 79 -0.51 11.03 3.66
C GLY A 79 0.38 11.09 2.42
N GLN A 80 0.44 9.98 1.71
CA GLN A 80 1.38 9.76 0.62
C GLN A 80 0.82 8.83 -0.45
N TRP A 81 1.40 8.87 -1.64
CA TRP A 81 1.16 7.89 -2.70
C TRP A 81 2.43 7.68 -3.51
N ALA A 82 2.52 6.52 -4.16
CA ALA A 82 3.58 6.23 -5.11
C ALA A 82 3.10 6.56 -6.53
N ASP A 83 3.92 7.27 -7.29
CA ASP A 83 3.81 7.38 -8.74
C ASP A 83 4.77 6.37 -9.37
N ALA A 84 4.24 5.21 -9.72
CA ALA A 84 5.03 4.13 -10.33
C ALA A 84 5.70 4.55 -11.65
N ARG A 85 5.13 5.50 -12.38
CA ARG A 85 5.66 5.95 -13.68
C ARG A 85 6.94 6.75 -13.52
N SER A 86 6.99 7.62 -12.51
CA SER A 86 8.19 8.43 -12.21
C SER A 86 9.12 7.76 -11.20
N GLY A 87 8.66 6.71 -10.51
CA GLY A 87 9.38 6.10 -9.40
C GLY A 87 9.47 7.01 -8.16
N CYS A 88 8.65 8.07 -8.13
CA CYS A 88 8.58 9.02 -7.03
C CYS A 88 7.51 8.61 -6.02
N VAL A 89 7.75 8.93 -4.75
CA VAL A 89 6.74 8.84 -3.70
C VAL A 89 6.49 10.25 -3.20
N TYR A 90 5.28 10.75 -3.38
CA TYR A 90 4.86 12.07 -2.93
C TYR A 90 4.19 11.96 -1.55
N GLY A 91 4.44 12.97 -0.71
CA GLY A 91 3.84 13.12 0.60
C GLY A 91 3.28 14.52 0.75
N LEU A 92 2.12 14.65 1.41
CA LEU A 92 1.46 15.91 1.68
C LEU A 92 1.21 16.06 3.17
N GLY A 93 1.72 17.17 3.74
CA GLY A 93 1.41 17.61 5.10
C GLY A 93 0.34 18.71 5.06
N PHE A 94 -0.81 18.44 5.67
CA PHE A 94 -1.98 19.34 5.70
C PHE A 94 -2.02 20.18 6.98
N ASN A 95 -2.72 21.32 6.93
CA ASN A 95 -2.86 22.18 8.10
C ASN A 95 -3.85 21.56 9.12
N SER A 96 -4.85 20.84 8.63
CA SER A 96 -5.86 20.14 9.43
C SER A 96 -6.16 18.72 8.94
N GLU A 97 -6.68 17.88 9.84
CA GLU A 97 -7.20 16.54 9.51
C GLU A 97 -8.38 16.60 8.52
N ILE A 98 -9.18 17.66 8.60
CA ILE A 98 -10.35 17.86 7.73
C ILE A 98 -9.91 18.05 6.27
N GLU A 99 -8.87 18.85 6.02
CA GLU A 99 -8.30 19.04 4.68
C GLU A 99 -7.72 17.73 4.13
N LEU A 100 -7.01 16.97 4.96
CA LEU A 100 -6.52 15.64 4.59
C LEU A 100 -7.67 14.72 4.17
N LYS A 101 -8.76 14.66 4.95
CA LYS A 101 -9.94 13.83 4.61
C LYS A 101 -10.61 14.26 3.30
N LYS A 102 -10.73 15.56 3.05
CA LYS A 102 -11.22 16.09 1.77
C LYS A 102 -10.34 15.66 0.60
N PHE A 103 -9.01 15.75 0.77
CA PHE A 103 -8.06 15.30 -0.24
C PHE A 103 -8.19 13.80 -0.51
N ILE A 104 -8.28 12.97 0.54
CA ILE A 104 -8.46 11.52 0.39
C ILE A 104 -9.72 11.20 -0.42
N GLY A 105 -10.85 11.83 -0.09
CA GLY A 105 -12.10 11.65 -0.82
C GLY A 105 -11.97 12.06 -2.29
N LYS A 106 -11.35 13.22 -2.56
CA LYS A 106 -11.15 13.67 -3.94
C LYS A 106 -10.19 12.75 -4.72
N PHE A 107 -9.12 12.29 -4.09
CA PHE A 107 -8.15 11.39 -4.70
C PHE A 107 -8.84 10.08 -5.14
N LYS A 108 -9.63 9.46 -4.27
CA LYS A 108 -10.40 8.25 -4.58
C LYS A 108 -11.36 8.46 -5.77
N SER A 109 -12.16 9.52 -5.73
CA SER A 109 -13.09 9.87 -6.82
C SER A 109 -12.36 10.03 -8.15
N VAL A 110 -11.17 10.65 -8.16
CA VAL A 110 -10.42 10.85 -9.41
C VAL A 110 -9.76 9.55 -9.91
N VAL A 111 -9.34 8.65 -9.02
CA VAL A 111 -8.88 7.31 -9.41
C VAL A 111 -10.03 6.51 -10.03
N GLU A 112 -11.22 6.54 -9.43
CA GLU A 112 -12.42 5.90 -9.99
C GLU A 112 -12.79 6.46 -11.37
N ASP A 113 -12.77 7.79 -11.54
CA ASP A 113 -13.01 8.42 -12.84
C ASP A 113 -11.95 8.04 -13.87
N THR A 114 -10.68 7.89 -13.45
CA THR A 114 -9.60 7.42 -14.31
C THR A 114 -9.86 5.99 -14.82
N ILE A 115 -10.31 5.10 -13.93
CA ILE A 115 -10.70 3.73 -14.29
C ILE A 115 -11.88 3.73 -15.28
N ARG A 116 -12.91 4.54 -15.04
CA ARG A 116 -14.08 4.66 -15.94
C ARG A 116 -13.67 5.12 -17.34
N ILE A 117 -12.78 6.12 -17.42
CA ILE A 117 -12.26 6.59 -18.70
C ILE A 117 -11.49 5.48 -19.41
N ALA A 118 -10.59 4.79 -18.73
CA ALA A 118 -9.82 3.69 -19.32
C ALA A 118 -10.73 2.58 -19.88
N ASN A 119 -11.75 2.19 -19.14
CA ASN A 119 -12.74 1.18 -19.59
C ASN A 119 -13.56 1.68 -20.79
N SER A 120 -13.93 2.96 -20.82
CA SER A 120 -14.68 3.55 -21.95
C SER A 120 -13.88 3.62 -23.25
N VAL A 121 -12.54 3.66 -23.15
CA VAL A 121 -11.64 3.62 -24.32
C VAL A 121 -11.53 2.19 -24.86
N SER A 122 -11.54 1.18 -23.98
CA SER A 122 -11.46 -0.24 -24.35
C SER A 122 -12.67 -0.74 -25.17
N HIS A 123 -13.86 -0.15 -24.98
CA HIS A 123 -15.09 -0.55 -25.68
C HIS A 123 -15.37 0.20 -26.99
N LYS A 124 -14.46 1.07 -27.48
CA LYS A 124 -14.65 1.86 -28.70
C LYS A 124 -13.94 1.32 -29.95
N GLU A 125 -13.48 0.09 -29.94
CA GLU A 125 -12.82 -0.54 -31.09
C GLU A 125 -13.62 -1.73 -31.67
N THR A 126 -14.96 -1.61 -31.76
CA THR A 126 -15.79 -2.44 -32.64
C THR A 126 -17.18 -1.78 -32.81
N ALA A 127 -17.33 -0.86 -33.76
CA ALA A 127 -18.62 -0.56 -34.41
C ALA A 127 -18.49 0.46 -35.57
N VAL A 128 -18.44 -0.10 -36.78
CA VAL A 128 -19.15 0.30 -38.01
C VAL A 128 -18.78 1.60 -38.73
N THR A 129 -18.02 1.41 -39.80
CA THR A 129 -18.04 2.20 -41.04
C THR A 129 -19.33 1.96 -41.80
N GLU A 130 -20.27 2.91 -41.85
CA GLU A 130 -21.35 2.91 -42.85
C GLU A 130 -21.80 4.34 -43.22
N THR A 131 -21.37 4.79 -44.40
CA THR A 131 -22.17 5.62 -45.31
C THR A 131 -21.92 5.14 -46.74
N GLY A 132 -22.88 4.44 -47.33
CA GLY A 132 -22.93 4.16 -48.78
C GLY A 132 -23.36 5.39 -49.59
N PRO A 133 -23.59 5.31 -50.93
CA PRO A 133 -23.97 4.10 -51.68
C PRO A 133 -23.35 3.91 -53.10
N LEU A 134 -23.55 2.71 -53.68
CA LEU A 134 -23.97 2.38 -55.07
C LEU A 134 -23.26 1.14 -55.64
N GLY A 135 -24.05 0.13 -56.06
CA GLY A 135 -23.67 -0.89 -57.05
C GLY A 135 -24.09 -2.34 -56.72
N PRO A 136 -24.91 -3.02 -57.54
CA PRO A 136 -25.34 -4.40 -57.31
C PRO A 136 -24.49 -5.41 -58.10
N LYS A 137 -24.22 -6.59 -57.53
CA LYS A 137 -24.02 -7.81 -58.33
C LYS A 137 -24.29 -9.10 -57.55
N LEU A 138 -25.20 -9.89 -58.10
CA LEU A 138 -25.56 -11.25 -57.73
C LEU A 138 -24.43 -12.24 -58.08
N SER A 139 -24.20 -13.25 -57.22
CA SER A 139 -23.88 -14.61 -57.67
C SER A 139 -24.11 -15.67 -56.58
N LEU A 140 -25.01 -16.59 -56.93
CA LEU A 140 -25.33 -17.94 -56.48
C LEU A 140 -24.31 -18.77 -55.64
N VAL A 141 -24.88 -19.46 -54.64
CA VAL A 141 -24.77 -20.89 -54.27
C VAL A 141 -23.41 -21.50 -53.89
N SER A 142 -23.30 -21.97 -52.64
CA SER A 142 -23.07 -23.40 -52.33
C SER A 142 -23.22 -23.63 -50.83
N GLY A 143 -24.10 -24.56 -50.48
CA GLY A 143 -24.33 -24.97 -49.10
C GLY A 143 -23.16 -25.74 -48.49
N ASN A 144 -23.13 -25.75 -47.16
CA ASN A 144 -22.80 -26.94 -46.37
C ASN A 144 -23.36 -26.74 -44.96
N SER A 145 -24.46 -27.45 -44.68
CA SER A 145 -24.91 -27.70 -43.31
C SER A 145 -23.96 -28.68 -42.65
N ARG A 146 -23.31 -28.29 -41.54
CA ARG A 146 -22.89 -29.22 -40.49
C ARG A 146 -23.11 -28.59 -39.12
N THR A 147 -24.10 -29.17 -38.46
CA THR A 147 -24.37 -29.17 -37.02
C THR A 147 -23.13 -29.53 -36.21
N GLY A 148 -22.89 -28.86 -35.09
CA GLY A 148 -21.96 -29.37 -34.07
C GLY A 148 -21.43 -28.32 -33.10
N SER A 149 -22.10 -28.20 -31.95
CA SER A 149 -21.57 -27.74 -30.67
C SER A 149 -21.28 -26.23 -30.49
N LEU A 150 -22.34 -25.49 -30.19
CA LEU A 150 -22.23 -24.30 -29.34
C LEU A 150 -21.95 -24.78 -27.91
N GLN A 151 -20.73 -24.57 -27.42
CA GLN A 151 -20.45 -24.64 -25.98
C GLN A 151 -19.25 -23.74 -25.62
N MET A 152 -19.49 -22.83 -24.68
CA MET A 152 -18.54 -22.03 -23.88
C MET A 152 -17.81 -20.88 -24.63
N HIS A 153 -17.76 -19.63 -24.15
CA HIS A 153 -17.70 -19.16 -22.77
C HIS A 153 -18.56 -17.91 -22.54
N SER A 154 -19.54 -18.03 -21.66
CA SER A 154 -20.13 -16.91 -20.92
C SER A 154 -19.78 -17.11 -19.45
N ASP A 155 -18.51 -16.95 -19.10
CA ASP A 155 -18.07 -17.00 -17.70
C ASP A 155 -17.91 -15.55 -17.19
N ASP A 156 -19.06 -14.97 -16.86
CA ASP A 156 -19.34 -14.42 -15.53
C ASP A 156 -18.19 -13.60 -14.89
N GLU A 157 -18.17 -12.28 -15.14
CA GLU A 157 -17.23 -11.31 -14.56
C GLU A 157 -17.16 -11.41 -13.03
N SER A 158 -18.29 -11.75 -12.38
CA SER A 158 -18.37 -12.07 -10.95
C SER A 158 -17.51 -13.28 -10.58
N SER A 159 -17.47 -14.34 -11.40
CA SER A 159 -16.63 -15.54 -11.19
C SER A 159 -15.14 -15.22 -11.17
N VAL A 160 -14.71 -14.26 -12.00
CA VAL A 160 -13.31 -13.81 -12.03
C VAL A 160 -12.97 -13.01 -10.76
N ALA A 161 -13.87 -12.13 -10.31
CA ALA A 161 -13.69 -11.37 -9.07
C ALA A 161 -13.57 -12.27 -7.84
N TYR A 162 -14.44 -13.28 -7.69
CA TYR A 162 -14.35 -14.25 -6.59
C TYR A 162 -13.06 -15.07 -6.63
N LYS A 163 -12.61 -15.50 -7.83
CA LYS A 163 -11.33 -16.23 -7.99
C LYS A 163 -10.13 -15.37 -7.59
N ASN A 164 -10.16 -14.08 -7.89
CA ASN A 164 -9.10 -13.14 -7.51
C ASN A 164 -9.04 -12.92 -6.00
N VAL A 165 -10.20 -12.69 -5.36
CA VAL A 165 -10.31 -12.57 -3.90
C VAL A 165 -9.80 -13.85 -3.22
N GLN A 166 -10.21 -15.03 -3.69
CA GLN A 166 -9.71 -16.30 -3.15
C GLN A 166 -8.19 -16.46 -3.31
N ALA A 167 -7.62 -16.03 -4.45
CA ALA A 167 -6.18 -16.06 -4.65
C ALA A 167 -5.44 -15.10 -3.70
N GLN A 168 -6.01 -13.95 -3.39
CA GLN A 168 -5.46 -12.97 -2.45
C GLN A 168 -5.53 -13.48 -1.00
N ILE A 169 -6.63 -14.13 -0.60
CA ILE A 169 -6.74 -14.80 0.71
C ILE A 169 -5.61 -15.83 0.87
N ARG A 170 -5.42 -16.73 -0.10
CA ARG A 170 -4.37 -17.77 -0.02
C ARG A 170 -2.96 -17.17 0.08
N ARG A 171 -2.71 -16.04 -0.59
CA ARG A 171 -1.42 -15.33 -0.49
C ARG A 171 -1.21 -14.75 0.89
N LEU A 172 -2.22 -14.05 1.44
CA LEU A 172 -2.16 -13.47 2.79
C LEU A 172 -1.98 -14.55 3.87
N GLU A 173 -2.66 -15.69 3.73
CA GLU A 173 -2.49 -16.83 4.63
C GLU A 173 -1.06 -17.40 4.58
N ALA A 174 -0.48 -17.53 3.38
CA ALA A 174 0.90 -17.99 3.22
C ALA A 174 1.91 -17.00 3.83
N ASP A 175 1.70 -15.70 3.65
CA ASP A 175 2.55 -14.66 4.22
C ASP A 175 2.45 -14.60 5.75
N LEU A 176 1.24 -14.77 6.29
CA LEU A 176 1.01 -14.87 7.73
C LEU A 176 1.69 -16.11 8.31
N ALA A 177 1.59 -17.26 7.64
CA ALA A 177 2.25 -18.50 8.06
C ALA A 177 3.78 -18.36 8.04
N SER A 178 4.34 -17.75 6.99
CA SER A 178 5.78 -17.47 6.90
C SER A 178 6.23 -16.52 8.01
N THR A 179 5.46 -15.46 8.28
CA THR A 179 5.76 -14.47 9.33
C THR A 179 5.70 -15.10 10.71
N ARG A 180 4.71 -15.97 10.98
CA ARG A 180 4.60 -16.74 12.23
C ARG A 180 5.80 -17.67 12.43
N LEU A 181 6.24 -18.37 11.38
CA LEU A 181 7.41 -19.26 11.46
C LEU A 181 8.72 -18.49 11.71
N GLN A 182 8.85 -17.28 11.16
CA GLN A 182 10.01 -16.41 11.45
C GLN A 182 9.96 -15.90 12.90
N ALA A 183 8.78 -15.50 13.38
CA ALA A 183 8.59 -15.08 14.77
C ALA A 183 8.88 -16.20 15.78
N SER A 184 8.50 -17.45 15.49
CA SER A 184 8.77 -18.58 16.40
C SER A 184 10.27 -18.86 16.56
N LYS A 185 11.09 -18.61 15.53
CA LYS A 185 12.54 -18.75 15.59
C LYS A 185 13.21 -17.72 16.51
N LEU A 186 12.60 -16.55 16.70
CA LEU A 186 13.10 -15.52 17.62
C LEU A 186 12.82 -15.86 19.09
N ILE A 187 11.78 -16.65 19.37
CA ILE A 187 11.30 -16.97 20.71
C ILE A 187 11.94 -18.25 21.27
N SER A 188 12.52 -19.13 20.43
CA SER A 188 13.23 -20.32 20.91
C SER A 188 14.51 -19.96 21.69
N PRO A 189 14.65 -20.40 22.96
CA PRO A 189 15.92 -20.35 23.67
C PRO A 189 16.78 -21.50 23.16
N ASN A 190 17.94 -21.19 22.58
CA ASN A 190 19.06 -22.08 22.24
C ASN A 190 18.72 -23.41 21.53
N GLY A 191 19.10 -23.48 20.25
CA GLY A 191 19.37 -24.77 19.62
C GLY A 191 20.62 -25.41 20.23
N SER A 192 20.42 -26.44 21.04
CA SER A 192 21.33 -27.59 21.10
C SER A 192 20.65 -28.75 20.39
N GLU A 193 21.11 -29.06 19.18
CA GLU A 193 20.93 -30.40 18.63
C GLU A 193 21.58 -31.41 19.58
N THR A 194 20.78 -32.33 20.12
CA THR A 194 21.06 -33.78 20.32
C THR A 194 20.16 -34.33 21.43
N GLY A 195 19.56 -35.49 21.18
CA GLY A 195 19.08 -36.38 22.25
C GLY A 195 17.57 -36.56 22.33
N LYS A 196 17.11 -37.70 21.79
CA LYS A 196 15.84 -38.35 22.14
C LYS A 196 15.66 -38.40 23.67
N GLY A 197 14.48 -38.02 24.16
CA GLY A 197 14.10 -38.19 25.55
C GLY A 197 12.62 -37.90 25.76
N SER A 198 11.80 -38.93 25.62
CA SER A 198 10.42 -38.96 26.14
C SER A 198 10.44 -38.71 27.64
N LEU A 199 9.58 -37.85 28.19
CA LEU A 199 8.84 -38.11 29.44
C LEU A 199 7.77 -37.03 29.72
N GLN A 200 6.56 -37.55 29.90
CA GLN A 200 5.39 -37.15 30.70
C GLN A 200 5.17 -35.73 31.28
N SER A 201 3.89 -35.40 31.19
CA SER A 201 3.07 -34.47 31.96
C SER A 201 3.45 -34.25 33.42
N ASP A 202 3.31 -33.00 33.89
CA ASP A 202 2.39 -32.72 35.00
C ASP A 202 2.01 -31.25 35.09
N GLY A 203 0.76 -31.01 35.48
CA GLY A 203 0.18 -29.69 35.69
C GLY A 203 0.66 -29.07 37.00
N GLY A 204 0.76 -27.74 37.01
CA GLY A 204 1.09 -26.97 38.20
C GLY A 204 0.80 -25.50 37.99
N SER A 205 -0.26 -25.02 38.64
CA SER A 205 -0.62 -23.61 38.79
C SER A 205 0.53 -22.83 39.45
N GLY A 206 1.07 -21.83 38.75
CA GLY A 206 2.13 -20.95 39.24
C GLY A 206 1.63 -19.51 39.34
N SER A 207 1.47 -19.06 40.58
CA SER A 207 1.18 -17.68 41.00
C SER A 207 2.26 -16.70 40.52
N TRP A 208 1.86 -15.53 40.04
CA TRP A 208 2.77 -14.44 39.67
C TRP A 208 3.39 -13.79 40.92
N PRO A 209 4.71 -13.56 40.99
CA PRO A 209 5.30 -12.87 42.12
C PRO A 209 5.02 -11.35 42.07
N ILE A 210 4.56 -10.85 43.22
CA ILE A 210 4.34 -9.43 43.54
C ILE A 210 5.69 -8.72 43.66
N VAL A 211 5.86 -7.60 42.96
CA VAL A 211 7.05 -6.73 43.04
C VAL A 211 6.88 -5.73 44.20
N PRO A 212 7.83 -5.60 45.14
CA PRO A 212 7.79 -4.53 46.14
C PRO A 212 8.29 -3.18 45.59
N PRO A 213 7.78 -2.03 46.06
CA PRO A 213 8.18 -0.72 45.55
C PRO A 213 9.56 -0.28 46.07
N MET A 214 10.37 0.25 45.15
CA MET A 214 11.68 0.86 45.40
C MET A 214 11.56 2.15 46.22
N VAL A 215 12.32 2.22 47.32
CA VAL A 215 12.56 3.45 48.11
C VAL A 215 13.76 4.18 47.51
N TYR A 216 13.57 5.44 47.11
CA TYR A 216 14.66 6.34 46.72
C TYR A 216 15.39 6.84 47.96
N ASN A 217 16.72 6.76 47.98
CA ASN A 217 17.53 7.57 48.87
C ASN A 217 18.79 8.10 48.14
N HIS A 218 19.03 9.40 48.28
CA HIS A 218 20.21 10.10 47.77
C HIS A 218 21.31 10.09 48.83
N SER A 219 22.58 9.88 48.44
CA SER A 219 23.77 10.70 48.83
C SER A 219 25.12 10.07 48.42
N SER A 220 25.87 10.82 47.63
CA SER A 220 27.33 11.10 47.60
C SER A 220 28.45 10.04 47.79
N ASN A 221 29.28 9.95 46.73
CA ASN A 221 30.77 9.84 46.62
C ASN A 221 31.58 8.93 47.57
N GLN A 222 32.40 8.02 47.00
CA GLN A 222 33.88 8.14 46.83
C GLN A 222 34.51 6.90 46.14
N ASN A 223 35.65 7.13 45.47
CA ASN A 223 36.49 6.24 44.66
C ASN A 223 37.16 5.06 45.42
N PHE A 224 37.42 3.92 44.75
CA PHE A 224 38.75 3.27 44.70
C PHE A 224 38.83 2.17 43.63
N GLU A 225 40.06 1.88 43.21
CA GLU A 225 40.53 1.29 41.95
C GLU A 225 40.35 -0.23 41.72
N GLU A 226 40.12 -0.55 40.44
CA GLU A 226 40.78 -1.56 39.57
C GLU A 226 41.00 -3.01 40.05
N LEU A 227 40.32 -3.95 39.36
CA LEU A 227 40.81 -5.30 39.08
C LEU A 227 40.33 -5.74 37.68
N ASP A 228 41.30 -5.92 36.80
CA ASP A 228 41.20 -6.37 35.41
C ASP A 228 40.56 -7.75 35.29
N ASN A 229 39.58 -7.90 34.38
CA ASN A 229 39.38 -9.17 33.66
C ASN A 229 38.62 -8.94 32.34
N SER A 230 39.39 -8.74 31.27
CA SER A 230 38.89 -8.81 29.90
C SER A 230 38.36 -10.21 29.56
N ARG A 231 37.04 -10.35 29.26
CA ARG A 231 36.49 -11.36 28.32
C ARG A 231 35.01 -11.09 27.95
N THR A 232 34.83 -10.62 26.71
CA THR A 232 33.64 -10.78 25.83
C THR A 232 32.24 -10.38 26.35
N VAL A 233 31.83 -9.12 26.13
CA VAL A 233 30.41 -8.67 26.18
C VAL A 233 29.98 -7.94 24.89
N ASN A 234 30.72 -8.08 23.79
CA ASN A 234 30.35 -7.48 22.51
C ASN A 234 29.46 -8.39 21.63
N GLY A 235 29.54 -9.72 21.80
CA GLY A 235 28.75 -10.68 21.01
C GLY A 235 27.27 -10.72 21.40
N THR A 236 26.96 -10.69 22.69
CA THR A 236 25.59 -10.79 23.23
C THR A 236 24.76 -9.55 22.88
N ARG A 237 25.35 -8.34 23.02
CA ARG A 237 24.68 -7.08 22.64
C ARG A 237 24.38 -7.01 21.15
N HIS A 238 25.28 -7.49 20.29
CA HIS A 238 25.07 -7.49 18.84
C HIS A 238 23.98 -8.49 18.42
N PHE A 239 23.93 -9.65 19.07
CA PHE A 239 22.92 -10.68 18.83
C PHE A 239 21.51 -10.21 19.26
N ASP A 240 21.41 -9.52 20.40
CA ASP A 240 20.15 -8.94 20.88
C ASP A 240 19.67 -7.79 19.99
N GLU A 241 20.58 -6.97 19.46
CA GLU A 241 20.24 -5.91 18.51
C GLU A 241 19.73 -6.47 17.16
N MET A 242 20.32 -7.58 16.70
CA MET A 242 19.89 -8.26 15.47
C MET A 242 18.48 -8.85 15.62
N LYS A 243 18.19 -9.52 16.74
CA LYS A 243 16.84 -10.02 17.06
C LYS A 243 15.82 -8.90 17.18
N LEU A 244 16.19 -7.77 17.79
CA LEU A 244 15.31 -6.60 17.90
C LEU A 244 14.98 -6.00 16.52
N ARG A 245 15.97 -5.90 15.63
CA ARG A 245 15.77 -5.44 14.24
C ARG A 245 14.86 -6.40 13.47
N GLU A 246 15.03 -7.71 13.64
CA GLU A 246 14.18 -8.72 13.02
C GLU A 246 12.73 -8.66 13.57
N ALA A 247 12.56 -8.51 14.89
CA ALA A 247 11.25 -8.34 15.52
C ALA A 247 10.50 -7.10 15.00
N ILE A 248 11.18 -5.95 14.89
CA ILE A 248 10.61 -4.72 14.31
C ILE A 248 10.21 -4.94 12.84
N SER A 249 11.02 -5.69 12.09
CA SER A 249 10.72 -6.04 10.70
C SER A 249 9.45 -6.90 10.60
N LEU A 250 9.34 -7.94 11.43
CA LEU A 250 8.16 -8.81 11.48
C LEU A 250 6.90 -8.05 11.92
N GLN A 251 7.02 -7.13 12.88
CA GLN A 251 5.91 -6.28 13.31
C GLN A 251 5.40 -5.39 12.16
N ARG A 252 6.30 -4.83 11.35
CA ARG A 252 5.92 -4.06 10.15
C ARG A 252 5.25 -4.94 9.11
N ARG A 253 5.76 -6.15 8.88
CA ARG A 253 5.19 -7.11 7.93
C ARG A 253 3.78 -7.56 8.36
N LEU A 254 3.56 -7.84 9.64
CA LEU A 254 2.22 -8.08 10.21
C LEU A 254 1.29 -6.90 9.98
N GLY A 255 1.76 -5.67 10.19
CA GLY A 255 0.99 -4.46 9.90
C GLY A 255 0.55 -4.35 8.44
N CYS A 256 1.41 -4.74 7.48
CA CYS A 256 1.04 -4.79 6.06
C CYS A 256 -0.02 -5.86 5.77
N ILE A 257 0.16 -7.08 6.31
CA ILE A 257 -0.80 -8.19 6.13
C ILE A 257 -2.19 -7.79 6.66
N LEU A 258 -2.26 -7.14 7.84
CA LEU A 258 -3.52 -6.69 8.42
C LEU A 258 -4.19 -5.58 7.60
N ALA A 259 -3.40 -4.68 7.01
CA ALA A 259 -3.94 -3.63 6.14
C ALA A 259 -4.55 -4.22 4.85
N GLU A 260 -3.84 -5.14 4.19
CA GLU A 260 -4.33 -5.83 3.00
C GLU A 260 -5.56 -6.70 3.29
N ALA A 261 -5.61 -7.37 4.44
CA ALA A 261 -6.80 -8.12 4.87
C ALA A 261 -8.01 -7.21 5.08
N CYS A 262 -7.80 -5.99 5.60
CA CYS A 262 -8.87 -5.00 5.79
C CYS A 262 -9.40 -4.46 4.44
N GLU A 263 -8.51 -4.19 3.48
CA GLU A 263 -8.90 -3.81 2.11
C GLU A 263 -9.71 -4.92 1.43
N LEU A 264 -9.26 -6.16 1.55
CA LEU A 264 -9.95 -7.32 1.01
C LEU A 264 -11.33 -7.52 1.64
N ASN A 265 -11.47 -7.24 2.94
CA ASN A 265 -12.77 -7.31 3.62
C ASN A 265 -13.75 -6.26 3.08
N ASN A 266 -13.27 -5.08 2.68
CA ASN A 266 -14.09 -4.07 2.01
C ASN A 266 -14.49 -4.52 0.60
N GLU A 267 -13.57 -5.11 -0.18
CA GLU A 267 -13.88 -5.68 -1.51
C GLU A 267 -14.90 -6.80 -1.43
N ILE A 268 -14.77 -7.72 -0.47
CA ILE A 268 -15.76 -8.78 -0.21
C ILE A 268 -17.13 -8.16 0.12
N SER A 269 -17.15 -7.13 0.96
CA SER A 269 -18.41 -6.45 1.33
C SER A 269 -19.08 -5.80 0.11
N LEU A 270 -18.31 -5.20 -0.80
CA LEU A 270 -18.82 -4.62 -2.05
C LEU A 270 -19.35 -5.70 -3.01
N LEU A 271 -18.63 -6.81 -3.18
CA LEU A 271 -19.06 -7.93 -4.01
C LEU A 271 -20.35 -8.57 -3.49
N LEU A 272 -20.47 -8.76 -2.18
CA LEU A 272 -21.69 -9.26 -1.55
C LEU A 272 -22.85 -8.28 -1.75
N THR A 273 -22.62 -6.98 -1.57
CA THR A 273 -23.66 -5.96 -1.78
C THR A 273 -24.14 -5.93 -3.24
N SER A 274 -23.23 -6.12 -4.20
CA SER A 274 -23.57 -6.19 -5.64
C SER A 274 -24.31 -7.45 -6.06
N GLN A 275 -24.26 -8.53 -5.28
CA GLN A 275 -24.92 -9.80 -5.60
C GLN A 275 -26.37 -9.86 -5.09
N PHE A 276 -26.71 -9.02 -4.10
CA PHE A 276 -28.01 -8.99 -3.44
C PHE A 276 -28.81 -7.69 -3.67
N ALA A 277 -28.35 -6.81 -4.57
CA ALA A 277 -29.04 -5.61 -5.04
C ALA A 277 -29.64 -5.82 -6.43
#